data_AF-A0A2H0WVG7-F1
#
_entry.id   AF-A0A2H0WVG7-F1
#
_cell.length_a   1.000
_cell.length_b   1.000
_cell.length_c   1.000
_cell.angle_alpha   90.00
_cell.angle_beta   90.00
_cell.angle_gamma   90.00
#
_symmetry.space_group_name_H-M   'P 1'
#
loop_
_entity.id
_entity.type
_entity.pdbx_description
1 polymer ?
#
loop_
_entity_poly.entity_id
_entity_poly.type
_entity_poly.pdbx_seq_one_letter_code
_entity_poly.pdbx_strand_id
1 'polypeptide(L)'
;MNFCFNDFQKRALDLCLAINRLASLFSSESEILCGQIKELANSLTADILVVERVGGAMPLNLPASLVKSFFDELSISIVKDVDRLTAFLEIAMAQNREKIRPINFDILIREYQRLRSEMFSQAAATFQPARDSQTDGVGEVASRICEQVHEAPKIERRISFPIKKVYYQKPVNRPIVKKEISLRQKKLLGAIKKNREARMSDFLGVFKNEVTERTLRNDLKGLVGAGVVRSEGEFKTRRYYIS
;
A
#
# COMPACT_ATOMS: atom_id res chain seq x y z
N MET A 1 -19.59 8.34 -21.88
CA MET A 1 -20.26 8.32 -20.56
C MET A 1 -19.20 8.62 -19.51
N ASN A 2 -19.37 9.68 -18.72
CA ASN A 2 -18.50 9.94 -17.58
C ASN A 2 -19.06 9.19 -16.37
N PHE A 3 -18.33 8.18 -15.88
CA PHE A 3 -18.65 7.52 -14.62
C PHE A 3 -18.18 8.42 -13.48
N CYS A 4 -19.11 9.12 -12.81
CA CYS A 4 -18.80 9.83 -11.57
C CYS A 4 -18.78 8.82 -10.43
N PHE A 5 -17.59 8.30 -10.11
CA PHE A 5 -17.40 7.51 -8.89
C PHE A 5 -17.55 8.42 -7.67
N ASN A 6 -18.20 7.94 -6.62
CA ASN A 6 -18.16 8.61 -5.33
C ASN A 6 -16.75 8.46 -4.70
N ASP A 7 -16.46 9.20 -3.64
CA ASP A 7 -15.13 9.17 -3.03
C ASP A 7 -14.80 7.82 -2.36
N PHE A 8 -15.82 7.06 -1.98
CA PHE A 8 -15.68 5.72 -1.41
C PHE A 8 -15.20 4.70 -2.47
N GLN A 9 -15.81 4.69 -3.64
CA GLN A 9 -15.46 3.86 -4.79
C GLN A 9 -14.07 4.20 -5.35
N LYS A 10 -13.76 5.50 -5.47
CA LYS A 10 -12.41 5.94 -5.86
C LYS A 10 -11.36 5.37 -4.90
N ARG A 11 -11.62 5.43 -3.59
CA ARG A 11 -10.71 4.89 -2.58
C ARG A 11 -10.56 3.37 -2.70
N ALA A 12 -11.64 2.63 -2.89
CA ALA A 12 -11.58 1.18 -3.14
C ALA A 12 -10.68 0.85 -4.35
N LEU A 13 -10.89 1.57 -5.45
CA LEU A 13 -10.09 1.41 -6.67
C LEU A 13 -8.60 1.76 -6.43
N ASP A 14 -8.32 2.86 -5.74
CA ASP A 14 -6.96 3.27 -5.41
C ASP A 14 -6.23 2.23 -4.54
N LEU A 15 -6.93 1.64 -3.56
CA LEU A 15 -6.40 0.56 -2.72
C LEU A 15 -6.12 -0.70 -3.52
N CYS A 16 -7.01 -1.07 -4.44
CA CYS A 16 -6.81 -2.19 -5.35
C CYS A 16 -5.57 -1.99 -6.24
N LEU A 17 -5.40 -0.79 -6.80
CA LEU A 17 -4.21 -0.44 -7.59
C LEU A 17 -2.94 -0.44 -6.72
N ALA A 18 -3.02 0.01 -5.48
CA ALA A 18 -1.91 -0.03 -4.54
C ALA A 18 -1.50 -1.47 -4.20
N ILE A 19 -2.46 -2.39 -4.01
CA ILE A 19 -2.20 -3.83 -3.88
C ILE A 19 -1.50 -4.36 -5.13
N ASN A 20 -2.00 -4.07 -6.32
CA ASN A 20 -1.41 -4.56 -7.56
C ASN A 20 0.05 -4.10 -7.73
N ARG A 21 0.36 -2.86 -7.34
CA ARG A 21 1.73 -2.32 -7.31
C ARG A 21 2.58 -3.01 -6.25
N LEU A 22 2.07 -3.17 -5.03
CA LEU A 22 2.78 -3.83 -3.94
C LEU A 22 3.12 -5.29 -4.30
N ALA A 23 2.16 -5.99 -4.88
CA ALA A 23 2.24 -7.38 -5.28
C ALA A 23 3.26 -7.62 -6.40
N SER A 24 3.59 -6.60 -7.20
CA SER A 24 4.69 -6.66 -8.17
C SER A 24 6.09 -6.72 -7.54
N LEU A 25 6.21 -6.39 -6.25
CA LEU A 25 7.47 -6.40 -5.51
C LEU A 25 7.71 -7.72 -4.76
N PHE A 26 6.76 -8.66 -4.82
CA PHE A 26 6.81 -9.91 -4.07
C PHE A 26 7.87 -10.85 -4.63
N SER A 27 8.36 -11.73 -3.77
CA SER A 27 9.27 -12.82 -4.17
C SER A 27 8.54 -13.86 -5.01
N SER A 28 9.26 -14.55 -5.90
CA SER A 28 8.73 -15.70 -6.67
C SER A 28 8.18 -16.81 -5.77
N GLU A 29 8.76 -17.00 -4.58
CA GLU A 29 8.29 -17.97 -3.57
C GLU A 29 6.88 -17.67 -3.03
N SER A 30 6.40 -16.43 -3.17
CA SER A 30 5.08 -15.97 -2.69
C SER A 30 4.08 -15.75 -3.83
N GLU A 31 4.30 -16.35 -5.00
CA GLU A 31 3.48 -16.13 -6.20
C GLU A 31 2.01 -16.53 -5.99
N ILE A 32 1.75 -17.65 -5.31
CA ILE A 32 0.38 -18.12 -5.04
C ILE A 32 -0.36 -17.13 -4.13
N LEU A 33 0.25 -16.73 -3.01
CA LEU A 33 -0.34 -15.76 -2.08
C LEU A 33 -0.57 -14.40 -2.76
N CYS A 34 0.39 -13.97 -3.60
CA CYS A 34 0.28 -12.77 -4.42
C CYS A 34 -0.92 -12.83 -5.37
N GLY A 35 -1.13 -13.97 -6.04
CA GLY A 35 -2.30 -14.22 -6.88
C GLY A 35 -3.60 -14.08 -6.08
N GLN A 36 -3.69 -14.74 -4.93
CA GLN A 36 -4.87 -14.71 -4.06
C GLN A 36 -5.18 -13.30 -3.54
N ILE A 37 -4.16 -12.53 -3.15
CA ILE A 37 -4.32 -11.14 -2.70
C ILE A 37 -4.87 -10.26 -3.83
N LYS A 38 -4.33 -10.40 -5.05
CA LYS A 38 -4.79 -9.62 -6.20
C LYS A 38 -6.23 -9.97 -6.58
N GLU A 39 -6.53 -11.26 -6.68
CA GLU A 39 -7.87 -11.75 -7.03
C GLU A 39 -8.91 -11.26 -6.02
N LEU A 40 -8.62 -11.41 -4.72
CA LEU A 40 -9.51 -10.96 -3.66
C LEU A 40 -9.68 -9.43 -3.67
N ALA A 41 -8.61 -8.66 -3.87
CA ALA A 41 -8.70 -7.20 -3.96
C ALA A 41 -9.50 -6.73 -5.18
N ASN A 42 -9.39 -7.42 -6.31
CA ASN A 42 -10.16 -7.13 -7.52
C ASN A 42 -11.65 -7.47 -7.32
N SER A 43 -11.96 -8.64 -6.76
CA SER A 43 -13.34 -9.07 -6.45
C SER A 43 -14.01 -8.07 -5.50
N LEU A 44 -13.34 -7.76 -4.39
CA LEU A 44 -13.79 -6.80 -3.41
C LEU A 44 -14.11 -5.42 -4.03
N THR A 45 -13.25 -4.96 -4.94
CA THR A 45 -13.48 -3.69 -5.65
C THR A 45 -14.69 -3.77 -6.57
N ALA A 46 -14.85 -4.89 -7.30
CA ALA A 46 -16.02 -5.11 -8.15
C ALA A 46 -17.32 -5.10 -7.33
N ASP A 47 -17.34 -5.79 -6.19
CA ASP A 47 -18.51 -5.85 -5.30
C ASP A 47 -18.87 -4.45 -4.77
N ILE A 48 -17.89 -3.68 -4.32
CA ILE A 48 -18.08 -2.28 -3.87
C ILE A 48 -18.66 -1.40 -4.99
N LEU A 49 -18.21 -1.58 -6.24
CA LEU A 49 -18.72 -0.83 -7.38
C LEU A 49 -20.17 -1.23 -7.73
N VAL A 50 -20.58 -2.46 -7.43
CA VAL A 50 -21.95 -2.95 -7.66
C VAL A 50 -22.93 -2.40 -6.62
N VAL A 51 -22.55 -2.34 -5.33
CA VAL A 51 -23.40 -1.85 -4.23
C VAL A 51 -24.09 -0.52 -4.60
N GLU A 52 -23.33 0.48 -5.01
CA GLU A 52 -23.91 1.81 -5.21
C GLU A 52 -24.80 1.91 -6.46
N ARG A 53 -24.54 1.10 -7.50
CA ARG A 53 -25.39 1.09 -8.71
C ARG A 53 -26.82 0.65 -8.42
N VAL A 54 -26.99 -0.24 -7.45
CA VAL A 54 -28.31 -0.73 -7.05
C VAL A 54 -29.03 0.30 -6.18
N GLY A 55 -28.29 1.11 -5.41
CA GLY A 55 -28.87 2.11 -4.48
C GLY A 55 -29.20 3.46 -5.14
N GLY A 56 -28.49 3.83 -6.21
CA GLY A 56 -28.59 5.17 -6.79
C GLY A 56 -29.67 5.38 -7.85
N ALA A 57 -29.94 4.40 -8.73
CA ALA A 57 -30.79 4.67 -9.90
C ALA A 57 -31.18 3.43 -10.73
N MET A 58 -31.33 2.23 -10.16
CA MET A 58 -31.90 1.11 -10.93
C MET A 58 -33.43 1.22 -10.93
N PRO A 59 -34.10 1.45 -12.08
CA PRO A 59 -35.56 1.40 -12.20
C PRO A 59 -36.05 -0.06 -12.24
N LEU A 60 -35.54 -0.88 -11.33
CA LEU A 60 -36.04 -2.22 -11.12
C LEU A 60 -37.22 -2.07 -10.16
N ASN A 61 -38.43 -2.40 -10.62
CA ASN A 61 -39.64 -2.54 -9.79
C ASN A 61 -39.51 -3.73 -8.82
N LEU A 62 -38.38 -3.83 -8.12
CA LEU A 62 -38.12 -4.83 -7.11
C LEU A 62 -38.69 -4.36 -5.77
N PRO A 63 -39.27 -5.26 -4.97
CA PRO A 63 -39.75 -4.91 -3.64
C PRO A 63 -38.58 -4.46 -2.76
N ALA A 64 -38.79 -3.39 -1.99
CA ALA A 64 -37.76 -2.79 -1.13
C ALA A 64 -37.14 -3.80 -0.13
N SER A 65 -37.91 -4.81 0.30
CA SER A 65 -37.43 -5.89 1.17
C SER A 65 -36.37 -6.77 0.51
N LEU A 66 -36.52 -7.08 -0.78
CA LEU A 66 -35.56 -7.89 -1.52
C LEU A 66 -34.28 -7.11 -1.83
N VAL A 67 -34.44 -5.83 -2.17
CA VAL A 67 -33.30 -4.91 -2.37
C VAL A 67 -32.49 -4.83 -1.08
N LYS A 68 -33.16 -4.66 0.06
CA LYS A 68 -32.52 -4.66 1.38
C LYS A 68 -31.78 -5.97 1.69
N SER A 69 -32.43 -7.13 1.54
CA SER A 69 -31.78 -8.41 1.86
C SER A 69 -30.54 -8.66 1.00
N PHE A 70 -30.60 -8.28 -0.27
CA PHE A 70 -29.45 -8.36 -1.18
C PHE A 70 -28.30 -7.46 -0.72
N PHE A 71 -28.59 -6.23 -0.28
CA PHE A 71 -27.59 -5.32 0.25
C PHE A 71 -26.95 -5.81 1.55
N ASP A 72 -27.76 -6.37 2.45
CA ASP A 72 -27.28 -6.90 3.71
C ASP A 72 -26.33 -8.08 3.45
N GLU A 73 -26.70 -9.01 2.55
CA GLU A 73 -25.87 -10.15 2.17
C GLU A 73 -24.56 -9.72 1.49
N LEU A 74 -24.64 -8.79 0.54
CA LEU A 74 -23.46 -8.26 -0.15
C LEU A 74 -22.52 -7.51 0.80
N SER A 75 -23.07 -6.73 1.74
CA SER A 75 -22.29 -6.02 2.76
C SER A 75 -21.55 -7.01 3.67
N ILE A 76 -22.22 -8.07 4.11
CA ILE A 76 -21.61 -9.14 4.91
C ILE A 76 -20.48 -9.83 4.13
N SER A 77 -20.69 -10.11 2.85
CA SER A 77 -19.65 -10.71 2.00
C SER A 77 -18.42 -9.81 1.89
N ILE A 78 -18.63 -8.52 1.60
CA ILE A 78 -17.55 -7.54 1.48
C ILE A 78 -16.75 -7.42 2.78
N VAL A 79 -17.41 -7.40 3.93
CA VAL A 79 -16.74 -7.36 5.25
C VAL A 79 -15.84 -8.58 5.45
N LYS A 80 -16.34 -9.77 5.12
CA LYS A 80 -15.57 -11.02 5.21
C LYS A 80 -14.35 -10.99 4.29
N ASP A 81 -14.51 -10.46 3.08
CA ASP A 81 -13.41 -10.35 2.12
C ASP A 81 -12.36 -9.33 2.54
N VAL A 82 -12.75 -8.21 3.15
CA VAL A 82 -11.80 -7.26 3.77
C VAL A 82 -11.01 -7.93 4.89
N ASP A 83 -11.67 -8.69 5.76
CA ASP A 83 -11.01 -9.37 6.88
C ASP A 83 -10.03 -10.45 6.36
N ARG A 84 -10.43 -11.20 5.34
CA ARG A 84 -9.57 -12.19 4.66
C ARG A 84 -8.38 -11.54 3.96
N LEU A 85 -8.59 -10.42 3.26
CA LEU A 85 -7.53 -9.67 2.58
C LEU A 85 -6.51 -9.13 3.58
N THR A 86 -7.00 -8.63 4.72
CA THR A 86 -6.16 -8.12 5.81
C THR A 86 -5.27 -9.24 6.37
N ALA A 87 -5.83 -10.44 6.62
CA ALA A 87 -5.06 -11.60 7.06
C ALA A 87 -3.98 -12.01 6.05
N PHE A 88 -4.30 -12.01 4.74
CA PHE A 88 -3.32 -12.29 3.70
C PHE A 88 -2.20 -11.24 3.64
N LEU A 89 -2.51 -9.96 3.82
CA LEU A 89 -1.51 -8.90 3.90
C LEU A 89 -0.58 -9.07 5.10
N GLU A 90 -1.08 -9.51 6.25
CA GLU A 90 -0.25 -9.80 7.42
C GLU A 90 0.70 -10.98 7.18
N ILE A 91 0.22 -12.05 6.55
CA ILE A 91 1.06 -13.20 6.15
C ILE A 91 2.11 -12.75 5.13
N ALA A 92 1.71 -12.00 4.10
CA ALA A 92 2.61 -11.49 3.08
C ALA A 92 3.67 -10.55 3.66
N MET A 93 3.30 -9.71 4.63
CA MET A 93 4.21 -8.86 5.39
C MET A 93 5.25 -9.70 6.12
N ALA A 94 4.85 -10.79 6.79
CA ALA A 94 5.77 -11.67 7.49
C ALA A 94 6.77 -12.35 6.53
N GLN A 95 6.30 -12.79 5.37
CA GLN A 95 7.12 -13.49 4.36
C GLN A 95 8.08 -12.56 3.60
N ASN A 96 7.70 -11.30 3.36
CA ASN A 96 8.45 -10.39 2.49
C ASN A 96 9.16 -9.24 3.24
N ARG A 97 9.41 -9.38 4.56
CA ARG A 97 10.04 -8.32 5.40
C ARG A 97 11.38 -7.82 4.87
N GLU A 98 12.15 -8.67 4.19
CA GLU A 98 13.47 -8.29 3.68
C GLU A 98 13.40 -7.38 2.44
N LYS A 99 12.31 -7.49 1.66
CA LYS A 99 12.17 -6.79 0.37
C LYS A 99 11.24 -5.59 0.46
N ILE A 100 10.19 -5.70 1.26
CA ILE A 100 9.13 -4.71 1.35
C ILE A 100 9.06 -4.19 2.78
N ARG A 101 9.05 -2.86 2.94
CA ARG A 101 8.97 -2.24 4.26
C ARG A 101 7.60 -2.52 4.90
N PRO A 102 7.54 -2.94 6.18
CA PRO A 102 6.28 -3.21 6.89
C PRO A 102 5.27 -2.06 6.83
N ILE A 103 5.75 -0.81 6.85
CA ILE A 103 4.93 0.41 6.77
C ILE A 103 3.97 0.40 5.56
N ASN A 104 4.36 -0.20 4.44
CA ASN A 104 3.51 -0.26 3.26
C ASN A 104 2.29 -1.17 3.49
N PHE A 105 2.48 -2.28 4.22
CA PHE A 105 1.39 -3.18 4.60
C PHE A 105 0.50 -2.55 5.66
N ASP A 106 1.09 -1.91 6.67
CA ASP A 106 0.35 -1.24 7.74
C ASP A 106 -0.61 -0.16 7.21
N ILE A 107 -0.17 0.60 6.21
CA ILE A 107 -1.01 1.60 5.54
C ILE A 107 -2.18 0.92 4.82
N LEU A 108 -1.92 -0.12 4.03
CA LEU A 108 -2.99 -0.83 3.30
C LEU A 108 -4.01 -1.46 4.25
N ILE A 109 -3.54 -2.19 5.27
CA ILE A 109 -4.38 -2.80 6.31
C ILE A 109 -5.28 -1.75 6.95
N ARG A 110 -4.69 -0.62 7.37
CA ARG A 110 -5.45 0.47 7.99
C ARG A 110 -6.52 1.06 7.06
N GLU A 111 -6.18 1.29 5.80
CA GLU A 111 -7.13 1.87 4.85
C GLU A 111 -8.25 0.90 4.48
N TYR A 112 -7.97 -0.41 4.36
CA TYR A 112 -9.03 -1.42 4.19
C TYR A 112 -9.93 -1.54 5.42
N GLN A 113 -9.37 -1.47 6.64
CA GLN A 113 -10.17 -1.43 7.87
C GLN A 113 -11.04 -0.17 7.95
N ARG A 114 -10.52 0.97 7.50
CA ARG A 114 -11.30 2.21 7.39
C ARG A 114 -12.46 2.04 6.40
N LEU A 115 -12.19 1.43 5.25
CA LEU A 115 -13.20 1.14 4.24
C LEU A 115 -14.33 0.27 4.81
N ARG A 116 -13.98 -0.79 5.57
CA ARG A 116 -14.93 -1.63 6.32
C ARG A 116 -15.79 -0.81 7.29
N SER A 117 -15.19 0.06 8.10
CA SER A 117 -15.94 0.91 9.05
C SER A 117 -16.90 1.90 8.37
N GLU A 118 -16.49 2.47 7.24
CA GLU A 118 -17.31 3.40 6.45
C GLU A 118 -18.53 2.68 5.87
N MET A 119 -18.40 1.43 5.41
CA MET A 119 -19.54 0.63 4.93
C MET A 119 -20.59 0.37 6.00
N PHE A 120 -20.17 -0.02 7.20
CA PHE A 120 -21.08 -0.20 8.32
C PHE A 120 -21.81 1.10 8.68
N SER A 121 -21.10 2.24 8.62
CA SER A 121 -21.67 3.55 8.91
C SER A 121 -22.73 3.95 7.87
N GLN A 122 -22.50 3.67 6.58
CA GLN A 122 -23.45 3.93 5.50
C GLN A 122 -24.68 3.02 5.58
N ALA A 123 -24.50 1.73 5.89
CA ALA A 123 -25.59 0.81 6.14
C ALA A 123 -26.46 1.31 7.29
N ALA A 124 -25.85 1.72 8.41
CA ALA A 124 -26.58 2.27 9.55
C ALA A 124 -27.34 3.58 9.24
N ALA A 125 -26.72 4.50 8.48
CA ALA A 125 -27.33 5.79 8.13
C ALA A 125 -28.54 5.66 7.19
N THR A 126 -28.50 4.71 6.26
CA THR A 126 -29.59 4.46 5.30
C THR A 126 -30.87 3.94 5.99
N PHE A 127 -30.72 3.35 7.19
CA PHE A 127 -31.82 2.74 7.94
C PHE A 127 -32.25 3.52 9.18
N GLN A 128 -31.99 4.83 9.30
CA GLN A 128 -32.72 5.61 10.29
C GLN A 128 -34.22 5.60 9.91
N PRO A 129 -35.08 4.88 10.66
CA PRO A 129 -36.50 4.88 10.35
C PRO A 129 -37.00 6.31 10.54
N ALA A 130 -37.77 6.83 9.58
CA ALA A 130 -38.57 8.01 9.79
C ALA A 130 -39.37 7.79 11.08
N ARG A 131 -39.12 8.63 12.10
CA ARG A 131 -39.44 8.39 13.51
C ARG A 131 -40.94 8.31 13.86
N ASP A 132 -41.84 8.26 12.88
CA ASP A 132 -43.25 8.53 13.09
C ASP A 132 -44.19 7.33 12.88
N SER A 133 -43.67 6.10 12.67
CA SER A 133 -44.53 4.91 12.53
C SER A 133 -44.11 3.78 13.46
N GLN A 134 -44.93 3.61 14.50
CA GLN A 134 -44.95 2.56 15.51
C GLN A 134 -45.09 1.17 14.83
N THR A 135 -43.96 0.51 14.53
CA THR A 135 -43.96 -0.90 14.11
C THR A 135 -43.00 -1.70 14.98
N ASP A 136 -43.57 -2.45 15.91
CA ASP A 136 -42.91 -3.46 16.72
C ASP A 136 -42.43 -4.59 15.80
N GLY A 137 -41.12 -4.68 15.51
CA GLY A 137 -40.57 -5.88 14.83
C GLY A 137 -39.25 -5.74 14.05
N VAL A 138 -38.73 -4.54 13.79
CA VAL A 138 -37.58 -4.38 12.86
C VAL A 138 -36.20 -4.31 13.57
N GLY A 139 -36.17 -4.31 14.91
CA GLY A 139 -34.94 -4.15 15.69
C GLY A 139 -33.96 -5.34 15.70
N GLU A 140 -34.39 -6.54 15.28
CA GLU A 140 -33.61 -7.75 15.52
C GLU A 140 -32.40 -7.94 14.56
N VAL A 141 -32.50 -7.45 13.32
CA VAL A 141 -31.44 -7.67 12.31
C VAL A 141 -30.24 -6.74 12.53
N ALA A 142 -30.47 -5.47 12.88
CA ALA A 142 -29.40 -4.53 13.21
C ALA A 142 -28.64 -4.96 14.48
N SER A 143 -29.36 -5.51 15.47
CA SER A 143 -28.74 -6.08 16.68
C SER A 143 -27.88 -7.30 16.37
N ARG A 144 -28.31 -8.21 15.48
CA ARG A 144 -27.50 -9.38 15.08
C ARG A 144 -26.21 -8.99 14.34
N ILE A 145 -26.25 -7.95 13.51
CA ILE A 145 -25.05 -7.45 12.82
C ILE A 145 -24.11 -6.74 13.81
N CYS A 146 -24.64 -5.95 14.76
CA CYS A 146 -23.83 -5.34 15.82
C CYS A 146 -23.25 -6.35 16.82
N GLU A 147 -23.98 -7.40 17.19
CA GLU A 147 -23.49 -8.47 18.07
C GLU A 147 -22.37 -9.29 17.40
N GLN A 148 -22.48 -9.62 16.10
CA GLN A 148 -21.39 -10.29 15.38
C GLN A 148 -20.15 -9.41 15.18
N VAL A 149 -20.28 -8.09 15.21
CA VAL A 149 -19.15 -7.14 15.15
C VAL A 149 -18.50 -6.94 16.54
N HIS A 150 -19.23 -7.19 17.63
CA HIS A 150 -18.70 -7.14 19.01
C HIS A 150 -18.16 -8.48 19.53
N GLU A 151 -18.53 -9.59 18.90
CA GLU A 151 -17.81 -10.88 19.01
C GLU A 151 -16.73 -11.06 17.93
N ALA A 152 -16.21 -9.96 17.36
CA ALA A 152 -14.85 -10.03 16.86
C ALA A 152 -14.01 -10.50 18.05
N PRO A 153 -13.30 -11.65 17.99
CA PRO A 153 -12.47 -12.08 19.09
C PRO A 153 -11.65 -10.86 19.43
N LYS A 154 -11.69 -10.45 20.70
CA LYS A 154 -10.57 -9.73 21.26
C LYS A 154 -9.42 -10.69 21.06
N ILE A 155 -8.78 -10.61 19.89
CA ILE A 155 -7.38 -10.85 19.72
C ILE A 155 -6.80 -9.74 20.57
N GLU A 156 -6.88 -9.93 21.90
CA GLU A 156 -5.91 -9.39 22.81
C GLU A 156 -4.61 -9.64 22.08
N ARG A 157 -3.96 -8.55 21.69
CA ARG A 157 -2.67 -8.54 21.05
C ARG A 157 -1.65 -9.10 22.06
N ARG A 158 -1.82 -10.37 22.42
CA ARG A 158 -0.90 -11.27 23.11
C ARG A 158 -0.09 -12.06 22.10
N ILE A 159 -0.01 -11.59 20.86
CA ILE A 159 1.27 -11.59 20.20
C ILE A 159 2.04 -10.36 20.67
N SER A 160 2.37 -10.37 21.97
CA SER A 160 3.68 -9.88 22.40
C SER A 160 4.71 -10.81 21.77
N PHE A 161 4.87 -10.73 20.44
CA PHE A 161 6.20 -10.96 19.91
C PHE A 161 7.08 -10.03 20.73
N PRO A 162 8.17 -10.51 21.36
CA PRO A 162 9.14 -9.58 21.89
C PRO A 162 9.46 -8.67 20.71
N ILE A 163 9.03 -7.41 20.81
CA ILE A 163 9.60 -6.33 20.02
C ILE A 163 11.01 -6.28 20.59
N LYS A 164 11.88 -7.21 20.13
CA LYS A 164 13.31 -7.00 20.15
C LYS A 164 13.41 -5.64 19.54
N LYS A 165 13.76 -4.64 20.36
CA LYS A 165 14.11 -3.31 19.86
C LYS A 165 14.99 -3.61 18.68
N VAL A 166 14.45 -3.42 17.47
CA VAL A 166 15.22 -3.56 16.26
C VAL A 166 16.11 -2.33 16.34
N TYR A 167 17.20 -2.47 17.08
CA TYR A 167 18.37 -1.66 16.87
C TYR A 167 18.53 -1.70 15.37
N TYR A 168 18.38 -0.55 14.74
CA TYR A 168 18.73 -0.37 13.35
C TYR A 168 20.13 -0.97 13.21
N GLN A 169 20.20 -2.20 12.72
CA GLN A 169 21.48 -2.76 12.35
C GLN A 169 21.86 -1.90 11.17
N LYS A 170 22.76 -0.94 11.45
CA LYS A 170 23.56 -0.25 10.45
C LYS A 170 23.89 -1.32 9.40
N PRO A 171 23.59 -1.06 8.11
CA PRO A 171 23.64 -2.09 7.08
C PRO A 171 24.90 -2.91 7.28
N VAL A 172 24.71 -4.22 7.52
CA VAL A 172 25.77 -5.17 7.82
C VAL A 172 26.90 -4.88 6.84
N ASN A 173 28.06 -4.54 7.39
CA ASN A 173 29.30 -4.25 6.68
C ASN A 173 29.65 -5.51 5.86
N ARG A 174 29.01 -5.72 4.72
CA ARG A 174 29.43 -6.74 3.78
C ARG A 174 30.88 -6.37 3.46
N PRO A 175 31.84 -7.30 3.62
CA PRO A 175 33.23 -7.01 3.30
C PRO A 175 33.23 -6.43 1.90
N ILE A 176 33.63 -5.16 1.81
CA ILE A 176 33.70 -4.45 0.54
C ILE A 176 34.75 -5.20 -0.25
N VAL A 177 34.31 -6.12 -1.09
CA VAL A 177 35.17 -6.71 -2.13
C VAL A 177 35.69 -5.48 -2.86
N LYS A 178 37.01 -5.26 -2.77
CA LYS A 178 37.70 -4.08 -3.32
C LYS A 178 37.49 -4.10 -4.84
N LYS A 179 36.34 -3.60 -5.27
CA LYS A 179 35.98 -3.51 -6.67
C LYS A 179 36.90 -2.45 -7.26
N GLU A 180 37.72 -2.85 -8.22
CA GLU A 180 38.63 -1.93 -8.88
C GLU A 180 37.84 -0.76 -9.47
N ILE A 181 38.28 0.46 -9.12
CA ILE A 181 37.63 1.69 -9.54
C ILE A 181 37.83 1.85 -11.04
N SER A 182 36.73 1.96 -11.80
CA SER A 182 36.79 2.12 -13.25
C SER A 182 37.49 3.42 -13.66
N LEU A 183 38.09 3.48 -14.85
CA LEU A 183 38.72 4.71 -15.38
C LEU A 183 37.76 5.91 -15.37
N ARG A 184 36.47 5.66 -15.63
CA ARG A 184 35.41 6.67 -15.60
C ARG A 184 35.16 7.20 -14.19
N GLN A 185 35.10 6.31 -13.19
CA GLN A 185 34.99 6.69 -11.79
C GLN A 185 36.23 7.48 -11.31
N LYS A 186 37.43 7.15 -11.79
CA LYS A 186 38.64 7.96 -11.50
C LYS A 186 38.52 9.39 -12.02
N LYS A 187 37.97 9.59 -13.23
CA LYS A 187 37.68 10.93 -13.76
C LYS A 187 36.66 11.69 -12.91
N LEU A 188 35.60 11.02 -12.46
CA LEU A 188 34.61 11.61 -11.52
C LEU A 188 35.28 12.07 -10.22
N LEU A 189 36.12 11.22 -9.62
CA LEU A 189 36.87 11.57 -8.41
C LEU A 189 37.82 12.76 -8.64
N GLY A 190 38.45 12.84 -9.82
CA GLY A 190 39.27 13.98 -10.21
C GLY A 190 38.47 15.30 -10.26
N ALA A 191 37.26 15.25 -10.81
CA ALA A 191 36.37 16.42 -10.86
C ALA A 191 35.93 16.88 -9.47
N ILE A 192 35.54 15.95 -8.59
CA ILE A 192 35.18 16.29 -7.19
C ILE A 192 36.40 16.84 -6.45
N LYS A 193 37.58 16.24 -6.62
CA LYS A 193 38.83 16.69 -5.97
C LYS A 193 39.21 18.12 -6.39
N LYS A 194 39.00 18.46 -7.66
CA LYS A 194 39.31 19.80 -8.20
C LYS A 194 38.40 20.88 -7.61
N ASN A 195 37.10 20.60 -7.47
CA ASN A 195 36.11 21.60 -7.07
C ASN A 195 35.73 21.55 -5.58
N ARG A 196 36.25 20.57 -4.80
CA ARG A 196 35.85 20.19 -3.43
C ARG A 196 34.43 19.65 -3.30
N GLU A 197 33.49 20.23 -4.05
CA GLU A 197 32.14 19.74 -4.24
C GLU A 197 31.79 19.71 -5.73
N ALA A 198 30.93 18.79 -6.15
CA ALA A 198 30.42 18.77 -7.52
C ALA A 198 28.93 18.39 -7.56
N ARG A 199 28.22 18.95 -8.54
CA ARG A 199 26.84 18.62 -8.91
C ARG A 199 26.81 17.75 -10.17
N MET A 200 25.65 17.18 -10.46
CA MET A 200 25.46 16.36 -11.66
C MET A 200 25.80 17.12 -12.96
N SER A 201 25.47 18.42 -13.02
CA SER A 201 25.79 19.31 -14.14
C SER A 201 27.28 19.40 -14.43
N ASP A 202 28.10 19.37 -13.39
CA ASP A 202 29.55 19.56 -13.51
C ASP A 202 30.19 18.33 -14.17
N PHE A 203 29.64 17.14 -13.90
CA PHE A 203 30.11 15.90 -14.53
C PHE A 203 29.76 15.83 -16.01
N LEU A 204 28.62 16.38 -16.45
CA LEU A 204 28.27 16.41 -17.87
C LEU A 204 29.31 17.19 -18.69
N GLY A 205 29.82 18.30 -18.14
CA GLY A 205 30.89 19.08 -18.76
C GLY A 205 32.22 18.32 -18.89
N VAL A 206 32.55 17.48 -17.90
CA VAL A 206 33.79 16.68 -17.89
C VAL A 206 33.79 15.60 -18.97
N PHE A 207 32.62 15.03 -19.26
CA PHE A 207 32.48 13.93 -20.23
C PHE A 207 32.04 14.39 -21.62
N LYS A 208 31.88 15.70 -21.88
CA LYS A 208 31.52 16.24 -23.20
C LYS A 208 30.37 15.48 -23.90
N ASN A 209 29.37 15.05 -23.14
CA ASN A 209 28.23 14.22 -23.59
C ASN A 209 28.56 12.80 -24.10
N GLU A 210 29.77 12.26 -23.90
CA GLU A 210 30.11 10.86 -24.18
C GLU A 210 29.31 9.87 -23.31
N VAL A 211 28.81 10.34 -22.16
CA VAL A 211 28.15 9.52 -21.15
C VAL A 211 26.82 10.14 -20.76
N THR A 212 25.77 9.33 -20.74
CA THR A 212 24.44 9.78 -20.31
C THR A 212 24.39 10.04 -18.81
N GLU A 213 23.52 10.96 -18.40
CA GLU A 213 23.32 11.30 -16.99
C GLU A 213 22.94 10.07 -16.13
N ARG A 214 22.18 9.13 -16.70
CA ARG A 214 21.81 7.86 -16.04
C ARG A 214 23.03 7.02 -15.68
N THR A 215 24.02 6.94 -16.58
CA THR A 215 25.25 6.19 -16.35
C THR A 215 26.09 6.84 -15.26
N LEU A 216 26.21 8.18 -15.27
CA LEU A 216 26.90 8.93 -14.22
C LEU A 216 26.24 8.74 -12.84
N ARG A 217 24.89 8.76 -12.78
CA ARG A 217 24.16 8.46 -11.54
C ARG A 217 24.46 7.06 -11.00
N ASN A 218 24.55 6.06 -11.88
CA ASN A 218 24.88 4.69 -11.47
C ASN A 218 26.31 4.60 -10.92
N ASP A 219 27.28 5.25 -11.57
CA ASP A 219 28.66 5.26 -11.09
C ASP A 219 28.80 5.97 -9.73
N LEU A 220 28.15 7.12 -9.56
CA LEU A 220 28.14 7.86 -8.30
C LEU A 220 27.45 7.06 -7.19
N LYS A 221 26.36 6.36 -7.49
CA LYS A 221 25.70 5.46 -6.53
C LYS A 221 26.66 4.34 -6.09
N GLY A 222 27.47 3.82 -7.02
CA GLY A 222 28.53 2.86 -6.71
C GLY A 222 29.61 3.44 -5.79
N LEU A 223 30.09 4.66 -6.08
CA LEU A 223 31.11 5.34 -5.25
C LEU A 223 30.60 5.70 -3.85
N VAL A 224 29.32 6.10 -3.75
CA VAL A 224 28.67 6.37 -2.45
C VAL A 224 28.48 5.08 -1.66
N GLY A 225 28.04 4.00 -2.32
CA GLY A 225 27.91 2.68 -1.69
C GLY A 225 29.23 2.10 -1.20
N ALA A 226 30.35 2.44 -1.88
CA ALA A 226 31.69 2.06 -1.48
C ALA A 226 32.31 2.97 -0.40
N GLY A 227 31.63 4.05 -0.02
CA GLY A 227 32.12 5.01 0.98
C GLY A 227 33.25 5.92 0.50
N VAL A 228 33.55 5.95 -0.82
CA VAL A 228 34.59 6.82 -1.39
C VAL A 228 34.09 8.26 -1.55
N VAL A 229 32.79 8.42 -1.77
CA VAL A 229 32.12 9.71 -1.98
C VAL A 229 30.95 9.83 -1.01
N ARG A 230 30.77 10.99 -0.40
CA ARG A 230 29.55 11.35 0.35
C ARG A 230 28.62 12.15 -0.55
N SER A 231 27.32 12.02 -0.32
CA SER A 231 26.31 12.81 -1.02
C SER A 231 25.39 13.50 -0.03
N GLU A 232 25.13 14.79 -0.23
CA GLU A 232 24.15 15.57 0.55
C GLU A 232 23.13 16.22 -0.37
N GLY A 233 21.89 16.37 0.11
CA GLY A 233 20.80 16.98 -0.65
C GLY A 233 19.97 16.01 -1.51
N GLU A 234 18.94 16.56 -2.14
CA GLU A 234 17.90 15.82 -2.85
C GLU A 234 17.96 16.03 -4.36
N PHE A 235 17.80 14.95 -5.13
CA PHE A 235 17.65 14.97 -6.59
C PHE A 235 18.56 16.00 -7.31
N LYS A 236 18.02 17.18 -7.63
CA LYS A 236 18.66 18.26 -8.40
C LYS A 236 19.64 19.11 -7.58
N THR A 237 19.45 19.18 -6.26
CA THR A 237 20.33 19.93 -5.35
C THR A 237 21.41 19.06 -4.71
N ARG A 238 21.48 17.78 -5.12
CA ARG A 238 22.45 16.83 -4.57
C ARG A 238 23.88 17.24 -4.92
N ARG A 239 24.72 17.34 -3.90
CA ARG A 239 26.16 17.63 -3.98
C ARG A 239 26.95 16.40 -3.57
N TYR A 240 28.12 16.24 -4.19
CA TYR A 240 29.02 15.12 -3.95
C TYR A 240 30.37 15.62 -3.44
N TYR A 241 30.90 14.96 -2.42
CA TYR A 241 32.17 15.28 -1.75
C TYR A 241 33.02 14.02 -1.60
N ILE A 242 34.34 14.16 -1.55
CA ILE A 242 35.22 13.03 -1.19
C ILE A 242 35.10 12.79 0.31
N SER A 243 34.89 11.51 0.70
CA SER A 243 34.75 11.13 2.12
C SER A 243 36.04 11.24 2.90
#